data_AF-A0A2V7QUU1-F1
#
_entry.id   AF-A0A2V7QUU1-F1
#
_cell.length_a   1.000
_cell.length_b   1.000
_cell.length_c   1.000
_cell.angle_alpha   90.00
_cell.angle_beta   90.00
_cell.angle_gamma   90.00
#
_symmetry.space_group_name_H-M   'P 1'
#
loop_
_entity.id
_entity.type
_entity.pdbx_description
1 polymer ?
#
loop_
_entity_poly.entity_id
_entity_poly.type
_entity_poly.pdbx_seq_one_letter_code
_entity_poly.pdbx_strand_id
1 'polypeptide(L)'
;MADDLDRLFERLVSVLADDAPGRLAVPFPAAEVYERLVPYRSNRSTLKVATHQDYEMAVLRLLAGERGYASLEPAEVREALEREAAEKNPDTALFRQFPDALLSLNRLAAERFLRRDRAYAPPPPPPPSPPLSPESPEAAAGEDEDNDAQAGRERAPLAGAAFELAEQSESPRQCPYCGETLPGSRKVNFCPQCGQPPSGDLRCPVCGGEVDVGWRYCVSCGRATGFE
;
A
#
# COMPACT_ATOMS: atom_id res chain seq x y z
N MET A 1 2.46 -6.94 -21.94
CA MET A 1 3.05 -7.34 -20.65
C MET A 1 3.56 -6.09 -19.97
N ALA A 2 3.36 -5.94 -18.65
CA ALA A 2 3.98 -4.84 -17.91
C ALA A 2 5.47 -5.15 -17.77
N ASP A 3 6.30 -4.24 -18.27
CA ASP A 3 7.76 -4.28 -18.14
C ASP A 3 8.16 -4.06 -16.66
N ASP A 4 9.39 -4.40 -16.28
CA ASP A 4 9.87 -4.26 -14.91
C ASP A 4 9.91 -2.78 -14.49
N LEU A 5 10.21 -1.88 -15.44
CA LEU A 5 10.08 -0.43 -15.26
C LEU A 5 8.64 0.01 -14.93
N ASP A 6 7.63 -0.59 -15.57
CA ASP A 6 6.22 -0.26 -15.31
C ASP A 6 5.84 -0.64 -13.88
N ARG A 7 6.25 -1.82 -13.42
CA ARG A 7 5.97 -2.30 -12.07
C ARG A 7 6.70 -1.48 -11.01
N LEU A 8 7.94 -1.07 -11.30
CA LEU A 8 8.71 -0.18 -10.43
C LEU A 8 8.00 1.16 -10.27
N PHE A 9 7.59 1.78 -11.38
CA PHE A 9 6.88 3.06 -11.35
C PHE A 9 5.52 2.95 -10.65
N GLU A 10 4.76 1.89 -10.93
CA GLU A 10 3.47 1.64 -10.27
C GLU A 10 3.65 1.51 -8.76
N ARG A 11 4.63 0.72 -8.30
CA ARG A 11 4.92 0.58 -6.87
C ARG A 11 5.35 1.89 -6.23
N LEU A 12 6.20 2.66 -6.91
CA LEU A 12 6.66 3.98 -6.44
C LEU A 12 5.49 4.95 -6.26
N VAL A 13 4.60 5.02 -7.25
CA VAL A 13 3.42 5.89 -7.21
C VAL A 13 2.46 5.47 -6.09
N SER A 14 2.22 4.18 -5.90
CA SER A 14 1.35 3.69 -4.82
C SER A 14 1.92 4.04 -3.44
N VAL A 15 3.22 3.80 -3.20
CA VAL A 15 3.88 4.14 -1.92
C VAL A 15 3.82 5.64 -1.65
N LEU A 16 4.06 6.48 -2.67
CA LEU A 16 3.99 7.94 -2.51
C LEU A 16 2.55 8.44 -2.30
N ALA A 17 1.57 7.83 -2.96
CA ALA A 17 0.16 8.17 -2.78
C ALA A 17 -0.36 7.80 -1.39
N ASP A 18 0.11 6.67 -0.83
CA ASP A 18 -0.23 6.21 0.51
C ASP A 18 0.40 7.07 1.62
N ASP A 19 1.66 7.51 1.44
CA ASP A 19 2.37 8.37 2.41
C ASP A 19 1.78 9.79 2.44
N ALA A 20 1.71 10.46 1.28
CA ALA A 20 1.02 11.73 1.13
C ALA A 20 0.79 12.07 -0.35
N PRO A 21 -0.46 12.30 -0.82
CA PRO A 21 -0.73 12.56 -2.24
C PRO A 21 -0.06 13.84 -2.77
N GLY A 22 0.28 14.79 -1.90
CA GLY A 22 1.03 15.99 -2.28
C GLY A 22 2.50 15.73 -2.64
N ARG A 23 3.09 14.61 -2.20
CA ARG A 23 4.51 14.28 -2.40
C ARG A 23 4.83 13.93 -3.86
N LEU A 24 3.82 13.49 -4.64
CA LEU A 24 3.96 13.22 -6.07
C LEU A 24 4.36 14.44 -6.91
N ALA A 25 4.05 15.65 -6.42
CA ALA A 25 4.35 16.90 -7.12
C ALA A 25 5.66 17.54 -6.65
N VAL A 26 6.27 17.04 -5.58
CA VAL A 26 7.48 17.62 -4.98
C VAL A 26 8.69 16.83 -5.46
N PRO A 27 9.73 17.49 -5.99
CA PRO A 27 10.99 16.83 -6.31
C PRO A 27 11.65 16.26 -5.05
N PHE A 28 12.22 15.07 -5.14
CA PHE A 28 12.91 14.42 -4.02
C PHE A 28 14.22 13.76 -4.48
N PRO A 29 15.19 13.51 -3.58
CA PRO A 29 16.47 12.89 -3.94
C PRO A 29 16.30 11.49 -4.55
N ALA A 30 17.08 11.17 -5.57
CA ALA A 30 17.08 9.88 -6.24
C ALA A 30 17.37 8.71 -5.26
N ALA A 31 18.17 8.97 -4.22
CA ALA A 31 18.44 8.00 -3.15
C ALA A 31 17.17 7.48 -2.45
N GLU A 32 16.15 8.32 -2.29
CA GLU A 32 14.92 7.90 -1.62
C GLU A 32 14.20 6.76 -2.36
N VAL A 33 14.38 6.65 -3.69
CA VAL A 33 13.76 5.59 -4.50
C VAL A 33 14.21 4.21 -4.02
N TYR A 34 15.51 4.00 -3.82
CA TYR A 34 16.07 2.69 -3.49
C TYR A 34 16.33 2.47 -2.00
N GLU A 35 16.41 3.53 -1.20
CA GLU A 35 16.63 3.42 0.25
C GLU A 35 15.33 3.34 1.06
N ARG A 36 14.30 4.10 0.67
CA ARG A 36 13.10 4.29 1.49
C ARG A 36 11.81 3.85 0.79
N LEU A 37 11.60 4.28 -0.44
CA LEU A 37 10.32 4.14 -1.15
C LEU A 37 10.16 2.74 -1.72
N VAL A 38 11.13 2.29 -2.52
CA VAL A 38 11.08 0.98 -3.17
C VAL A 38 12.39 0.20 -2.98
N PRO A 39 12.77 -0.18 -1.74
CA PRO A 39 13.94 -1.04 -1.54
C PRO A 39 13.76 -2.43 -2.18
N TYR A 40 14.84 -2.98 -2.74
CA TYR A 40 14.81 -4.29 -3.41
C TYR A 40 14.28 -5.41 -2.51
N ARG A 41 14.78 -5.52 -1.27
CA ARG A 41 14.47 -6.65 -0.38
C ARG A 41 12.99 -6.74 -0.02
N SER A 42 12.32 -5.63 0.24
CA SER A 42 10.91 -5.59 0.63
C SER A 42 9.97 -5.69 -0.58
N ASN A 43 10.39 -5.27 -1.77
CA ASN A 43 9.52 -5.19 -2.94
C ASN A 43 9.81 -6.22 -4.05
N ARG A 44 10.79 -7.13 -3.88
CA ARG A 44 11.14 -8.13 -4.92
C ARG A 44 9.95 -8.96 -5.41
N SER A 45 9.05 -9.36 -4.51
CA SER A 45 7.88 -10.19 -4.84
C SER A 45 6.84 -9.42 -5.67
N THR A 46 6.63 -8.15 -5.32
CA THR A 46 5.69 -7.25 -6.00
C THR A 46 6.21 -6.85 -7.38
N LEU A 47 7.50 -6.52 -7.49
CA LEU A 47 8.12 -6.13 -8.76
C LEU A 47 8.34 -7.32 -9.71
N LYS A 48 8.42 -8.55 -9.17
CA LYS A 48 8.69 -9.78 -9.93
C LYS A 48 9.98 -9.73 -10.74
N VAL A 49 10.98 -8.99 -10.25
CA VAL A 49 12.34 -8.98 -10.81
C VAL A 49 13.08 -10.26 -10.37
N ALA A 50 13.77 -10.89 -11.31
CA ALA A 50 14.45 -12.16 -11.07
C ALA A 50 15.75 -11.96 -10.28
N THR A 51 16.46 -10.87 -10.55
CA THR A 51 17.76 -10.57 -9.94
C THR A 51 17.83 -9.15 -9.39
N HIS A 52 18.85 -8.89 -8.57
CA HIS A 52 19.16 -7.54 -8.10
C HIS A 52 19.58 -6.61 -9.24
N GLN A 53 20.29 -7.15 -10.25
CA GLN A 53 20.70 -6.37 -11.42
C GLN A 53 19.50 -5.92 -12.25
N ASP A 54 18.46 -6.75 -12.38
CA ASP A 54 17.24 -6.35 -13.10
C ASP A 54 16.53 -5.17 -12.41
N TYR A 55 16.54 -5.17 -11.07
CA TYR A 55 16.06 -4.04 -10.28
C TYR A 55 16.90 -2.78 -10.49
N GLU A 56 18.23 -2.91 -10.42
CA GLU A 56 19.15 -1.79 -10.66
C GLU A 56 18.98 -1.21 -12.07
N MET A 57 18.78 -2.08 -13.07
CA MET A 57 18.43 -1.66 -14.43
C MET A 57 17.10 -0.93 -14.51
N ALA A 58 16.06 -1.40 -13.82
CA ALA A 58 14.77 -0.72 -13.79
C ALA A 58 14.89 0.67 -13.16
N VAL A 59 15.67 0.82 -12.08
CA VAL A 59 15.95 2.10 -11.45
C VAL A 59 16.76 3.01 -12.37
N LEU A 60 17.81 2.49 -13.01
CA LEU A 60 18.63 3.24 -13.98
C LEU A 60 17.76 3.79 -15.12
N ARG A 61 16.90 2.96 -15.71
CA ARG A 61 15.96 3.33 -16.77
C ARG A 61 14.95 4.38 -16.31
N LEU A 62 14.44 4.26 -15.08
CA LEU A 62 13.54 5.26 -14.49
C LEU A 62 14.23 6.63 -14.35
N LEU A 63 15.45 6.65 -13.83
CA LEU A 63 16.22 7.88 -13.59
C LEU A 63 16.74 8.51 -14.90
N ALA A 64 16.99 7.70 -15.93
CA ALA A 64 17.23 8.16 -17.29
C ALA A 64 15.98 8.85 -17.90
N GLY A 65 14.81 8.73 -17.27
CA GLY A 65 13.57 9.34 -17.73
C GLY A 65 12.88 8.55 -18.85
N GLU A 66 13.16 7.25 -18.94
CA GLU A 66 12.56 6.40 -19.96
C GLU A 66 11.03 6.44 -19.86
N ARG A 67 10.37 6.52 -21.02
CA ARG A 67 8.90 6.61 -21.16
C ARG A 67 8.28 7.87 -20.54
N GLY A 68 9.09 8.84 -20.11
CA GLY A 68 8.63 10.11 -19.54
C GLY A 68 7.93 9.96 -18.18
N TYR A 69 8.26 8.91 -17.42
CA TYR A 69 7.71 8.67 -16.10
C TYR A 69 8.28 9.59 -15.03
N ALA A 70 9.57 9.89 -15.14
CA ALA A 70 10.26 10.79 -14.24
C ALA A 70 11.26 11.66 -15.02
N SER A 71 11.65 12.77 -14.42
CA SER A 71 12.71 13.64 -14.90
C SER A 71 13.69 13.90 -13.77
N LEU A 72 14.97 13.66 -14.04
CA LEU A 72 16.06 13.89 -13.10
C LEU A 72 16.74 15.24 -13.37
N GLU A 73 17.04 15.98 -12.31
CA GLU A 73 17.85 17.19 -12.28
C GLU A 73 19.09 16.96 -11.39
N PRO A 74 20.31 17.33 -11.81
CA PRO A 74 20.67 18.07 -13.02
C PRO A 74 20.57 17.26 -14.33
N ALA A 75 20.27 17.93 -15.44
CA ALA A 75 20.15 17.30 -16.77
C ALA A 75 21.41 16.53 -17.22
N GLU A 76 22.60 16.99 -16.85
CA GLU A 76 23.88 16.32 -17.17
C GLU A 76 23.94 14.90 -16.58
N VAL A 77 23.44 14.72 -15.36
CA VAL A 77 23.36 13.41 -14.70
C VAL A 77 22.37 12.52 -15.44
N ARG A 78 21.20 13.05 -15.80
CA ARG A 78 20.20 12.31 -16.58
C ARG A 78 20.76 11.80 -17.90
N GLU A 79 21.45 12.65 -18.66
CA GLU A 79 22.07 12.29 -19.94
C GLU A 79 23.17 11.23 -19.77
N ALA A 80 23.92 11.26 -18.67
CA ALA A 80 24.90 10.23 -18.36
C ALA A 80 24.21 8.87 -18.09
N LEU A 81 23.15 8.85 -17.29
CA LEU A 81 22.37 7.63 -17.02
C LEU A 81 21.65 7.09 -18.26
N GLU A 82 21.16 7.98 -19.13
CA GLU A 82 20.53 7.59 -20.39
C GLU A 82 21.53 6.93 -21.35
N ARG A 83 22.74 7.49 -21.47
CA ARG A 83 23.81 6.91 -22.27
C ARG A 83 24.17 5.52 -21.75
N GLU A 84 24.36 5.40 -20.44
CA GLU A 84 24.68 4.13 -19.78
C GLU A 84 23.60 3.09 -20.02
N ALA A 85 22.32 3.44 -19.87
CA ALA A 85 21.19 2.53 -20.08
C ALA A 85 21.09 2.00 -21.53
N ALA A 86 21.66 2.72 -22.51
CA ALA A 86 21.69 2.32 -23.91
C ALA A 86 22.92 1.45 -24.27
N GLU A 87 23.89 1.29 -23.37
CA GLU A 87 25.07 0.48 -23.63
C GLU A 87 24.76 -1.02 -23.66
N LYS A 88 25.60 -1.79 -24.35
CA LYS A 88 25.47 -3.25 -24.42
C LYS A 88 25.80 -3.93 -23.09
N ASN A 89 26.67 -3.32 -22.28
CA ASN A 89 27.09 -3.84 -20.99
C ASN A 89 27.03 -2.71 -19.94
N PRO A 90 25.82 -2.32 -19.53
CA PRO A 90 25.61 -1.16 -18.66
C PRO A 90 26.12 -1.41 -17.24
N ASP A 91 26.72 -0.40 -16.63
CA ASP A 91 26.88 -0.30 -15.18
C ASP A 91 25.55 0.09 -14.55
N THR A 92 24.81 -0.94 -14.17
CA THR A 92 23.48 -0.83 -13.55
C THR A 92 23.49 -0.01 -12.26
N ALA A 93 24.65 0.14 -11.60
CA ALA A 93 24.80 0.82 -10.31
C ALA A 93 25.26 2.29 -10.43
N LEU A 94 25.44 2.81 -11.66
CA LEU A 94 25.95 4.17 -11.91
C LEU A 94 25.15 5.24 -11.15
N PHE A 95 23.84 5.08 -11.04
CA PHE A 95 22.96 6.02 -10.34
C PHE A 95 23.33 6.25 -8.87
N ARG A 96 24.00 5.29 -8.21
CA ARG A 96 24.43 5.41 -6.80
C ARG A 96 25.50 6.48 -6.59
N GLN A 97 26.15 6.93 -7.65
CA GLN A 97 27.12 8.02 -7.59
C GLN A 97 26.44 9.38 -7.44
N PHE A 98 25.13 9.47 -7.69
CA PHE A 98 24.35 10.71 -7.68
C PHE A 98 23.13 10.63 -6.75
N PRO A 99 23.32 10.39 -5.43
CA PRO A 99 22.21 10.21 -4.49
C PRO A 99 21.33 11.45 -4.33
N ASP A 100 21.93 12.64 -4.43
CA ASP A 100 21.29 13.93 -4.19
C ASP A 100 20.59 14.51 -5.43
N ALA A 101 20.67 13.83 -6.58
CA ALA A 101 20.00 14.28 -7.79
C ALA A 101 18.48 14.29 -7.59
N LEU A 102 17.81 15.38 -7.97
CA LEU A 102 16.40 15.58 -7.70
C LEU A 102 15.54 14.93 -8.78
N LEU A 103 14.72 13.98 -8.36
CA LEU A 103 13.75 13.28 -9.20
C LEU A 103 12.39 13.95 -9.09
N SER A 104 11.82 14.32 -10.23
CA SER A 104 10.44 14.79 -10.35
C SER A 104 9.61 13.78 -11.11
N LEU A 105 8.44 13.42 -10.60
CA LEU A 105 7.55 12.45 -11.25
C LEU A 105 6.55 13.14 -12.18
N ASN A 106 6.24 12.51 -13.30
CA ASN A 106 5.20 13.00 -14.19
C ASN A 106 3.82 12.71 -13.60
N ARG A 107 3.14 13.78 -13.16
CA ARG A 107 1.81 13.70 -12.56
C ARG A 107 0.77 13.01 -13.43
N LEU A 108 0.76 13.28 -14.74
CA LEU A 108 -0.21 12.67 -15.67
C LEU A 108 0.01 11.16 -15.79
N ALA A 109 1.27 10.73 -15.79
CA ALA A 109 1.60 9.30 -15.78
C ALA A 109 1.14 8.65 -14.48
N ALA A 110 1.46 9.24 -13.33
CA ALA A 110 1.05 8.74 -12.02
C ALA A 110 -0.48 8.62 -11.88
N GLU A 111 -1.24 9.65 -12.29
CA GLU A 111 -2.71 9.63 -12.26
C GLU A 111 -3.29 8.52 -13.16
N ARG A 112 -2.66 8.23 -14.30
CA ARG A 112 -3.09 7.14 -15.19
C ARG A 112 -2.95 5.78 -14.54
N PHE A 113 -1.86 5.53 -13.81
CA PHE A 113 -1.66 4.27 -13.10
C PHE A 113 -2.62 4.13 -11.92
N LEU A 114 -2.80 5.19 -11.12
CA LEU A 114 -3.78 5.19 -10.02
C LEU A 114 -5.23 4.97 -10.52
N ARG A 115 -5.59 5.50 -11.69
CA ARG A 115 -6.91 5.22 -12.30
C ARG A 115 -7.03 3.81 -12.86
N ARG A 116 -5.94 3.22 -13.35
CA ARG A 116 -5.94 1.85 -13.89
C ARG A 116 -6.27 0.83 -12.80
N ASP A 117 -5.77 1.03 -11.59
CA ASP A 117 -6.14 0.22 -10.42
C ASP A 117 -7.59 0.47 -9.97
N ARG A 118 -8.13 1.66 -10.25
CA ARG A 118 -9.53 2.03 -9.96
C ARG A 118 -10.51 1.67 -11.08
N ALA A 119 -10.14 0.80 -12.01
CA ALA A 119 -11.00 0.49 -13.16
C ALA A 119 -12.32 -0.20 -12.73
N TYR A 120 -13.37 0.62 -12.68
CA TYR A 120 -14.81 0.34 -12.62
C TYR A 120 -15.40 -0.21 -11.31
N ALA A 121 -15.75 0.69 -10.39
CA ALA A 121 -16.92 0.53 -9.53
C ALA A 121 -18.07 1.38 -10.14
N PRO A 122 -19.18 0.79 -10.60
CA PRO A 122 -20.33 1.57 -11.06
C PRO A 122 -20.83 2.46 -9.90
N PRO A 123 -21.25 3.70 -10.16
CA PRO A 123 -21.85 4.53 -9.12
C PRO A 123 -23.03 3.76 -8.49
N PRO A 124 -23.16 3.74 -7.15
CA PRO A 124 -24.32 3.10 -6.54
C PRO A 124 -25.59 3.73 -7.13
N PRO A 125 -26.61 2.91 -7.48
CA PRO A 125 -27.82 3.42 -8.10
C PRO A 125 -28.43 4.50 -7.19
N PRO A 126 -28.95 5.61 -7.77
CA PRO A 126 -29.58 6.65 -6.97
C PRO A 126 -30.74 6.03 -6.16
N PRO A 127 -30.92 6.44 -4.88
CA PRO A 127 -32.04 5.94 -4.09
C PRO A 127 -33.35 6.24 -4.82
N PRO A 128 -34.33 5.31 -4.80
CA PRO A 128 -35.59 5.49 -5.51
C PRO A 128 -36.26 6.77 -5.01
N SER A 129 -36.60 7.66 -5.95
CA SER A 129 -37.34 8.87 -5.64
C SER A 129 -38.70 8.50 -5.04
N PRO A 130 -39.15 9.14 -3.95
CA PRO A 130 -40.46 8.89 -3.38
C PRO A 130 -41.53 9.26 -4.43
N PRO A 131 -42.59 8.45 -4.59
CA PRO A 131 -43.62 8.73 -5.57
C PRO A 131 -44.36 10.02 -5.18
N LEU A 132 -44.32 11.00 -6.09
CA LEU A 132 -45.17 12.18 -6.05
C LEU A 132 -46.62 11.74 -6.27
N SER A 133 -47.45 11.86 -5.23
CA SER A 133 -48.89 11.72 -5.35
C SER A 133 -49.48 12.93 -6.09
N PRO A 134 -50.37 12.71 -7.07
CA PRO A 134 -51.32 13.73 -7.47
C PRO A 134 -52.74 13.33 -7.03
N GLU A 135 -53.28 14.14 -6.11
CA GLU A 135 -54.63 14.70 -6.05
C GLU A 135 -55.73 14.13 -6.99
N SER A 136 -56.85 13.75 -6.34
CA SER A 136 -58.14 13.29 -6.89
C SER A 136 -58.93 14.38 -7.65
N PRO A 137 -59.94 14.02 -8.48
CA PRO A 137 -61.32 13.96 -7.96
C PRO A 137 -62.29 12.90 -8.57
N GLU A 138 -63.27 12.54 -7.73
CA GLU A 138 -64.69 12.10 -7.95
C GLU A 138 -65.07 11.02 -8.98
N ALA A 139 -65.62 9.87 -8.53
CA ALA A 139 -67.07 9.61 -8.39
C ALA A 139 -67.46 8.10 -8.43
N ALA A 140 -68.35 7.74 -7.50
CA ALA A 140 -69.43 6.73 -7.55
C ALA A 140 -69.18 5.21 -7.31
N ALA A 141 -69.70 4.79 -6.14
CA ALA A 141 -70.58 3.63 -5.86
C ALA A 141 -70.01 2.21 -5.68
N GLY A 142 -70.39 1.59 -4.54
CA GLY A 142 -70.35 0.14 -4.30
C GLY A 142 -69.83 -0.31 -2.93
N GLU A 143 -70.69 -0.28 -1.89
CA GLU A 143 -71.09 -1.42 -1.01
C GLU A 143 -70.14 -2.66 -1.00
N ASP A 144 -69.74 -3.36 0.07
CA ASP A 144 -70.07 -3.46 1.49
C ASP A 144 -69.00 -4.39 2.15
N GLU A 145 -68.96 -4.40 3.49
CA GLU A 145 -68.53 -5.53 4.38
C GLU A 145 -67.03 -5.83 4.66
N ASP A 146 -66.66 -5.52 5.93
CA ASP A 146 -66.09 -6.40 6.96
C ASP A 146 -64.74 -7.14 6.71
N ASN A 147 -63.68 -6.76 7.45
CA ASN A 147 -63.05 -7.62 8.48
C ASN A 147 -61.86 -6.93 9.21
N ASP A 148 -61.93 -7.00 10.54
CA ASP A 148 -60.92 -6.86 11.62
C ASP A 148 -59.43 -7.08 11.23
N ALA A 149 -58.48 -6.19 11.60
CA ALA A 149 -57.65 -6.21 12.82
C ALA A 149 -56.77 -7.49 12.95
N GLN A 150 -55.45 -7.53 13.24
CA GLN A 150 -54.50 -6.82 14.10
C GLN A 150 -53.07 -7.15 13.58
N ALA A 151 -52.09 -6.24 13.48
CA ALA A 151 -51.24 -5.71 14.56
C ALA A 151 -50.66 -6.78 15.52
N GLY A 152 -49.47 -7.30 15.20
CA GLY A 152 -48.68 -8.18 16.08
C GLY A 152 -47.19 -7.85 16.02
N ARG A 153 -46.76 -6.92 16.88
CA ARG A 153 -45.36 -6.70 17.29
C ARG A 153 -44.96 -7.84 18.24
N GLU A 154 -43.78 -8.42 18.07
CA GLU A 154 -43.00 -9.04 19.15
C GLU A 154 -41.56 -9.24 18.64
N ARG A 155 -40.58 -8.42 19.04
CA ARG A 155 -39.75 -8.46 20.27
C ARG A 155 -38.98 -9.78 20.47
N ALA A 156 -37.66 -9.61 20.45
CA ALA A 156 -36.61 -10.59 20.70
C ALA A 156 -36.71 -11.30 22.06
N PRO A 157 -36.03 -12.45 22.21
CA PRO A 157 -35.50 -12.88 23.49
C PRO A 157 -33.97 -12.76 23.53
N LEU A 158 -33.51 -12.02 24.54
CA LEU A 158 -32.20 -12.17 25.17
C LEU A 158 -32.23 -13.44 26.03
N ALA A 159 -31.24 -14.33 25.89
CA ALA A 159 -30.65 -15.09 26.99
C ALA A 159 -29.61 -16.06 26.44
N GLY A 160 -28.42 -16.06 27.03
CA GLY A 160 -27.43 -17.10 26.79
C GLY A 160 -26.01 -16.67 27.05
N ALA A 161 -25.70 -16.23 28.28
CA ALA A 161 -24.32 -16.21 28.74
C ALA A 161 -23.82 -17.65 28.86
N ALA A 162 -23.06 -18.10 27.86
CA ALA A 162 -22.23 -19.27 27.95
C ALA A 162 -20.76 -18.81 27.97
N PHE A 163 -20.10 -19.17 29.07
CA PHE A 163 -18.70 -18.95 29.33
C PHE A 163 -17.92 -19.93 28.43
N GLU A 164 -17.49 -19.48 27.26
CA GLU A 164 -16.54 -20.20 26.40
C GLU A 164 -15.34 -19.31 26.12
N LEU A 165 -14.18 -19.95 26.20
CA LEU A 165 -12.86 -19.34 26.28
C LEU A 165 -12.66 -18.31 25.17
N ALA A 166 -11.99 -17.21 25.50
CA ALA A 166 -11.39 -16.34 24.50
C ALA A 166 -10.34 -17.16 23.71
N GLU A 167 -10.80 -17.87 22.69
CA GLU A 167 -10.02 -18.24 21.52
C GLU A 167 -9.53 -16.92 20.94
N GLN A 168 -8.33 -16.54 21.38
CA GLN A 168 -7.51 -15.54 20.74
C GLN A 168 -7.54 -15.88 19.26
N SER A 169 -8.19 -15.01 18.51
CA SER A 169 -8.41 -15.20 17.08
C SER A 169 -7.05 -15.41 16.43
N GLU A 170 -6.72 -16.67 16.11
CA GLU A 170 -5.63 -17.06 15.22
C GLU A 170 -6.03 -16.65 13.80
N SER A 171 -6.23 -15.36 13.58
CA SER A 171 -6.25 -14.80 12.26
C SER A 171 -4.80 -14.80 11.75
N PRO A 172 -4.52 -15.41 10.59
CA PRO A 172 -3.21 -15.36 9.97
C PRO A 172 -2.82 -13.90 9.78
N ARG A 173 -1.84 -13.42 10.56
CA ARG A 173 -1.36 -12.05 10.44
C ARG A 173 -0.50 -11.97 9.19
N GLN A 174 -0.98 -11.30 8.16
CA GLN A 174 -0.15 -11.00 7.00
C GLN A 174 0.89 -9.95 7.39
N CYS A 175 2.12 -10.13 6.93
CA CYS A 175 3.14 -9.12 7.14
C CYS A 175 2.77 -7.85 6.36
N PRO A 176 2.76 -6.65 6.99
CA PRO A 176 2.40 -5.41 6.30
C PRO A 176 3.40 -5.03 5.20
N TYR A 177 4.61 -5.59 5.23
CA TYR A 177 5.66 -5.27 4.28
C TYR A 177 5.68 -6.20 3.06
N CYS A 178 5.65 -7.52 3.27
CA CYS A 178 5.74 -8.50 2.19
C CYS A 178 4.42 -9.23 1.86
N GLY A 179 3.38 -9.05 2.67
CA GLY A 179 2.08 -9.71 2.51
C GLY A 179 2.07 -11.20 2.88
N GLU A 180 3.21 -11.78 3.23
CA GLU A 180 3.33 -13.20 3.57
C GLU A 180 2.60 -13.52 4.88
N THR A 181 2.01 -14.71 4.96
CA THR A 181 1.30 -15.15 6.16
C THR A 181 2.29 -15.46 7.29
N LEU A 182 2.21 -14.71 8.38
CA LEU A 182 2.98 -15.01 9.59
C LEU A 182 2.32 -16.16 10.35
N PRO A 183 3.10 -17.09 10.92
CA PRO A 183 2.57 -18.17 11.72
C PRO A 183 1.86 -17.60 12.96
N GLY A 184 0.55 -17.84 13.07
CA GLY A 184 -0.30 -17.34 14.16
C GLY A 184 0.00 -17.96 15.53
N SER A 185 0.69 -19.09 15.56
CA SER A 185 0.95 -19.87 16.77
C SER A 185 2.00 -19.27 17.72
N ARG A 186 2.67 -18.16 17.34
CA ARG A 186 3.63 -17.46 18.21
C ARG A 186 3.78 -15.99 17.87
N LYS A 187 4.15 -15.18 18.88
CA LYS A 187 4.56 -13.79 18.67
C LYS A 187 5.85 -13.76 17.85
N VAL A 188 5.75 -13.32 16.60
CA VAL A 188 6.89 -13.19 15.67
C VAL A 188 7.41 -11.75 15.72
N ASN A 189 8.64 -11.56 16.20
CA ASN A 189 9.29 -10.24 16.20
C ASN A 189 9.83 -9.86 14.81
N PHE A 190 10.17 -10.83 13.97
CA PHE A 190 10.71 -10.62 12.61
C PHE A 190 10.05 -11.56 11.61
N CYS A 191 9.58 -11.03 10.48
CA CYS A 191 9.04 -11.86 9.40
C CYS A 191 10.15 -12.78 8.84
N PRO A 192 9.94 -14.11 8.76
CA PRO A 192 10.95 -15.03 8.20
C PRO A 192 11.18 -14.84 6.68
N GLN A 193 10.25 -14.17 5.99
CA GLN A 193 10.31 -13.98 4.54
C GLN A 193 11.01 -12.68 4.12
N CYS A 194 10.79 -11.57 4.85
CA CYS A 194 11.37 -10.26 4.53
C CYS A 194 12.31 -9.69 5.59
N GLY A 195 12.42 -10.31 6.77
CA GLY A 195 13.29 -9.89 7.88
C GLY A 195 12.81 -8.64 8.63
N GLN A 196 11.72 -7.99 8.20
CA GLN A 196 11.20 -6.80 8.88
C GLN A 196 10.29 -7.14 10.07
N PRO A 197 10.30 -6.31 11.13
CA PRO A 197 9.39 -6.50 12.25
C PRO A 197 7.96 -6.12 11.82
N PRO A 198 6.96 -7.01 12.00
CA PRO A 198 5.59 -6.71 11.60
C PRO A 198 4.95 -5.54 12.37
N SER A 199 5.57 -5.12 13.49
CA SER A 199 5.11 -4.00 14.33
C SER A 199 5.66 -2.64 13.90
N GLY A 200 6.58 -2.56 12.92
CA GLY A 200 7.20 -1.31 12.45
C GLY A 200 8.27 -0.74 13.38
N ASP A 201 7.99 -0.67 14.68
CA ASP A 201 8.91 -0.14 15.68
C ASP A 201 9.32 -1.23 16.68
N LEU A 202 10.63 -1.47 16.82
CA LEU A 202 11.17 -2.26 17.92
C LEU A 202 11.49 -1.31 19.08
N ARG A 203 10.96 -1.64 20.26
CA ARG A 203 11.20 -0.89 21.51
C ARG A 203 11.90 -1.78 22.52
N CYS A 204 12.81 -1.19 23.27
CA CYS A 204 13.47 -1.86 24.38
C CYS A 204 12.42 -2.29 25.41
N PRO A 205 12.36 -3.58 25.82
CA PRO A 205 11.38 -4.06 26.79
C PRO A 205 11.59 -3.48 28.20
N VAL A 206 12.75 -2.85 28.46
CA VAL A 206 13.11 -2.31 29.78
C VAL A 206 12.84 -0.81 29.87
N CYS A 207 13.27 -0.01 28.90
CA CYS A 207 13.14 1.45 28.95
C CYS A 207 12.21 2.05 27.89
N GLY A 208 11.70 1.25 26.94
CA GLY A 208 10.83 1.73 25.86
C GLY A 208 11.53 2.54 24.76
N GLY A 209 12.86 2.70 24.85
CA GLY A 209 13.68 3.38 23.83
C GLY A 209 13.65 2.65 22.50
N GLU A 210 13.78 3.39 21.42
CA GLU A 210 13.84 2.87 20.05
C GLU A 210 15.11 2.03 19.87
N VAL A 211 14.94 0.86 19.25
CA VAL A 211 16.01 -0.09 18.99
C VAL A 211 15.83 -0.65 17.59
N ASP A 212 16.92 -0.91 16.87
CA ASP A 212 16.87 -1.38 15.49
C ASP A 212 17.21 -2.87 15.37
N VAL A 213 16.92 -3.45 14.21
CA VAL A 213 17.18 -4.84 13.86
C VAL A 213 18.68 -5.13 13.95
N GLY A 214 19.07 -6.16 14.71
CA GLY A 214 20.47 -6.55 14.91
C GLY A 214 21.19 -5.85 16.07
N TRP A 215 20.55 -4.94 16.79
CA TRP A 215 21.14 -4.35 17.99
C TRP A 215 21.06 -5.30 19.18
N ARG A 216 22.23 -5.77 19.67
CA ARG A 216 22.31 -6.67 20.84
C ARG A 216 21.95 -5.96 22.15
N TYR A 217 22.16 -4.64 22.22
CA TYR A 217 21.92 -3.81 23.40
C TYR A 217 21.20 -2.51 23.04
N CYS A 218 20.34 -2.02 23.93
CA CYS A 218 19.67 -0.73 23.77
C CYS A 218 20.65 0.42 24.04
N VAL A 219 20.69 1.43 23.15
CA VAL A 219 21.56 2.61 23.29
C VAL A 219 21.14 3.50 24.47
N SER A 220 19.85 3.53 24.83
CA SER A 220 19.36 4.38 25.93
C SER A 220 19.59 3.80 27.34
N CYS A 221 19.57 2.47 27.51
CA CYS A 221 19.67 1.85 28.84
C CYS A 221 20.75 0.76 28.97
N GLY A 222 21.46 0.42 27.89
CA GLY A 222 22.53 -0.59 27.86
C GLY A 222 22.07 -2.04 28.06
N ARG A 223 20.76 -2.30 28.21
CA ARG A 223 20.25 -3.66 28.42
C ARG A 223 20.18 -4.45 27.12
N ALA A 224 20.37 -5.77 27.21
CA ALA A 224 20.19 -6.66 26.07
C ALA A 224 18.73 -6.58 25.57
N THR A 225 18.56 -6.49 24.26
CA THR A 225 17.25 -6.34 23.62
C THR A 225 16.51 -7.67 23.49
N GLY A 226 17.22 -8.80 23.54
CA GLY A 226 16.63 -10.14 23.44
C GLY A 226 16.19 -10.52 22.03
N PHE A 227 16.62 -9.77 21.02
CA PHE A 227 16.41 -10.06 19.59
C PHE A 227 17.64 -10.83 19.06
N GLU A 228 17.78 -12.10 19.43
CA GLU A 228 18.72 -13.04 18.78
C GLU A 228 18.04 -13.83 17.67
#